data_AF-A0A1H3FVM0-F1
#
_entry.id   AF-A0A1H3FVM0-F1
#
_cell.length_a   1.000
_cell.length_b   1.000
_cell.length_c   1.000
_cell.angle_alpha   90.00
_cell.angle_beta   90.00
_cell.angle_gamma   90.00
#
_symmetry.space_group_name_H-M   'P 1'
#
loop_
_entity.id
_entity.type
_entity.pdbx_description
1 polymer ?
#
loop_
_entity_poly.entity_id
_entity_poly.type
_entity_poly.pdbx_seq_one_letter_code
_entity_poly.pdbx_strand_id
1 'polypeptide(L)' 'MPDTKSGREKKGRNKRRQLENRLAERELTAEEEPPEPEDEEIDSEILDADETE' A
#
# COMPACT_ATOMS: atom_id res chain seq x y z
N MET A 1 3.36 -24.32 -19.89
CA MET A 1 4.66 -24.26 -19.20
C MET A 1 4.73 -23.00 -18.34
N PRO A 2 5.01 -23.12 -17.04
CA PRO A 2 5.20 -21.97 -16.14
C PRO A 2 6.47 -21.16 -16.43
N ASP A 3 7.48 -21.76 -17.06
CA ASP A 3 8.77 -21.11 -17.35
C ASP A 3 8.89 -20.41 -18.70
N THR A 4 7.83 -20.38 -19.51
CA THR A 4 7.83 -19.59 -20.74
C THR A 4 7.55 -18.12 -20.45
N LYS A 5 7.99 -17.23 -21.34
CA LYS A 5 7.65 -15.79 -21.30
C LYS A 5 6.13 -15.59 -21.14
N SER A 6 5.34 -16.30 -21.96
CA SER A 6 3.87 -16.25 -21.91
C SER A 6 3.32 -16.77 -20.56
N GLY A 7 3.91 -17.82 -19.98
CA GLY A 7 3.57 -18.34 -18.66
C GLY A 7 3.81 -17.30 -17.56
N ARG A 8 4.96 -16.63 -17.57
CA ARG A 8 5.30 -15.55 -16.64
C ARG A 8 4.38 -14.34 -16.80
N GLU A 9 4.07 -13.94 -18.03
CA GLU A 9 3.13 -12.83 -18.29
C GLU A 9 1.71 -13.13 -17.81
N LYS A 10 1.22 -14.37 -18.02
CA LYS A 10 -0.08 -14.79 -17.52
C LYS A 10 -0.11 -14.81 -15.99
N LYS A 11 0.97 -15.30 -15.35
CA LYS A 11 1.11 -15.26 -13.88
C LYS A 11 1.13 -13.83 -13.35
N GLY A 12 1.86 -12.92 -14.01
CA GLY A 12 1.90 -11.50 -13.67
C GLY A 12 0.52 -10.84 -13.77
N ARG A 13 -0.21 -11.07 -14.87
CA ARG A 13 -1.58 -10.57 -15.06
C ARG A 13 -2.53 -11.12 -14.00
N ASN A 14 -2.48 -12.41 -13.70
CA ASN A 14 -3.30 -13.01 -12.66
C ASN A 14 -2.99 -12.41 -11.28
N LYS A 15 -1.71 -12.14 -10.97
CA LYS A 15 -1.32 -11.51 -9.69
C LYS A 15 -1.83 -10.08 -9.58
N ARG A 16 -1.77 -9.30 -10.66
CA ARG A 16 -2.36 -7.94 -10.70
C ARG A 16 -3.87 -7.98 -10.45
N ARG A 17 -4.58 -8.88 -11.14
CA ARG A 17 -6.03 -9.07 -10.95
C ARG A 17 -6.39 -9.47 -9.52
N GLN A 18 -5.61 -10.36 -8.91
CA GLN A 18 -5.82 -10.75 -7.50
C GLN A 18 -5.61 -9.56 -6.55
N LEU A 19 -4.64 -8.70 -6.83
CA LEU A 19 -4.38 -7.50 -6.04
C LEU A 19 -5.49 -6.46 -6.21
N GLU A 20 -5.91 -6.21 -7.46
CA GLU A 20 -7.04 -5.32 -7.77
C GLU A 20 -8.31 -5.74 -7.03
N ASN A 21 -8.66 -7.03 -7.05
CA ASN A 21 -9.82 -7.54 -6.32
C ASN A 21 -9.72 -7.31 -4.81
N ARG A 22 -8.55 -7.58 -4.20
CA ARG A 22 -8.35 -7.37 -2.75
C ARG A 22 -8.44 -5.90 -2.38
N LEU A 23 -7.92 -5.00 -3.21
CA LEU A 23 -8.04 -3.56 -2.97
C LEU A 23 -9.49 -3.11 -3.06
N ALA A 24 -10.22 -3.56 -4.09
CA ALA A 24 -11.65 -3.25 -4.23
C ALA A 24 -12.47 -3.80 -3.05
N GLU A 25 -12.19 -5.02 -2.59
CA GLU A 25 -12.82 -5.59 -1.39
C GLU A 25 -12.51 -4.74 -0.15
N ARG A 26 -11.24 -4.35 0.03
CA ARG A 26 -10.81 -3.49 1.14
C ARG A 26 -11.54 -2.15 1.12
N GLU A 27 -11.67 -1.53 -0.05
CA GLU A 27 -12.37 -0.26 -0.23
C GLU A 27 -13.87 -0.38 0.10
N LEU A 28 -14.51 -1.49 -0.28
CA LEU A 28 -15.92 -1.75 0.04
C LEU A 28 -16.16 -2.01 1.52
N THR A 29 -15.19 -2.62 2.22
CA THR A 29 -15.30 -2.91 3.67
C THR A 29 -14.67 -1.84 4.56
N ALA A 30 -14.03 -0.83 3.97
CA ALA A 30 -13.41 0.24 4.72
C ALA A 30 -14.47 1.07 5.44
N GLU A 31 -14.11 1.55 6.62
CA GLU A 31 -14.91 2.54 7.34
C GLU A 31 -14.90 3.86 6.56
N GLU A 32 -16.02 4.60 6.60
CA GLU A 32 -16.16 5.88 5.87
C GLU A 32 -15.19 6.94 6.42
N GLU A 33 -14.99 6.93 7.73
CA GLU A 33 -14.03 7.79 8.41
C GLU A 33 -12.73 6.99 8.65
N PRO A 34 -11.56 7.52 8.25
CA PRO A 34 -10.29 6.88 8.58
C PRO A 34 -10.07 6.91 10.10
N PRO A 35 -9.30 5.95 10.66
CA PRO A 35 -8.92 6.02 12.06
C PRO A 35 -8.18 7.33 12.34
N GLU A 36 -8.37 7.86 13.55
CA GLU A 36 -7.57 8.98 14.02
C GLU A 36 -6.07 8.61 13.93
N PRO A 37 -5.22 9.52 13.44
CA PRO A 37 -3.79 9.26 13.41
C PRO A 37 -3.30 8.96 14.83
N GLU A 38 -2.45 7.95 14.96
CA GLU A 38 -1.74 7.74 16.22
C GLU A 38 -0.76 8.91 16.37
N ASP A 39 -0.83 9.63 17.49
CA ASP A 39 0.19 10.60 17.88
C ASP A 39 1.48 9.82 18.19
N GLU A 40 2.29 9.57 17.16
CA GLU A 40 3.68 9.16 17.35
C GLU A 40 4.36 10.32 18.07
N GLU A 41 5.02 10.06 19.21
CA GLU A 41 5.89 11.03 19.86
C GLU A 41 7.01 11.35 18.86
N ILE A 42 6.81 12.38 18.04
CA ILE A 42 7.82 12.87 17.11
C ILE A 42 9.00 13.28 17.98
N ASP A 43 10.13 12.61 17.78
CA ASP A 43 11.35 12.98 18.47
C ASP A 43 11.65 14.45 18.16
N SER A 44 11.74 15.28 19.19
CA SER A 44 12.06 16.70 19.06
C SER A 44 13.36 16.92 18.26
N GLU A 45 14.28 15.95 18.27
CA GLU A 45 15.51 15.99 17.47
C GLU A 45 15.25 15.94 15.95
N ILE A 46 14.12 15.39 15.49
CA ILE A 46 13.72 15.36 14.08
C ILE A 46 13.01 16.66 13.68
N LEU A 47 12.20 17.25 14.58
CA LEU A 47 11.46 18.50 14.34
C LEU A 47 12.37 19.71 14.15
N ASP A 48 13.49 19.75 14.87
CA ASP A 48 14.43 20.88 14.83
C ASP A 48 15.30 20.90 13.55
N ALA A 49 15.28 19.84 12.73
CA ALA A 49 16.13 19.70 11.55
C ALA A 49 15.62 20.44 10.30
N ASP A 50 14.33 20.82 10.25
CA ASP A 50 13.69 21.54 9.13
C ASP A 50 13.62 23.06 9.35
N GLU A 51 13.95 23.58 10.54
CA GLU A 51 13.87 25.03 10.86
C GLU A 51 15.18 25.80 10.60
N THR A 52 16.24 25.13 10.16
CA THR A 52 17.52 25.77 9.83
C THR A 52 17.80 25.81 8.32
N GLU A 53 17.10 26.69 7.58
CA GLU A 53 17.50 27.19 6.25
C GLU A 53 17.61 28.72 6.23
#